data_AF-A0AAE6YI53-F1
#
_entry.id   AF-A0AAE6YI53-F1
#
_cell.length_a   1.000
_cell.length_b   1.000
_cell.length_c   1.000
_cell.angle_alpha   90.00
_cell.angle_beta   90.00
_cell.angle_gamma   90.00
#
_symmetry.space_group_name_H-M   'P 1'
#
loop_
_entity.id
_entity.type
_entity.pdbx_description
1 polymer ?
#
loop_
_entity_poly.entity_id
_entity_poly.type
_entity_poly.pdbx_seq_one_letter_code
_entity_poly.pdbx_strand_id
1 'polypeptide(L)'
;MTNTEIIAIDGKCLRGTKTGLTLLNAWACENDCVLGQEVVDSKSNEITAMPKLLSKLDLAGTIITSDAMGTQRKTAQQIIEQKGDYVLSLKGNQSSLHEDVALWFSSKK
;
A
#
# COMPACT_ATOMS: atom_id res chain seq x y z
N MET A 1 -25.80 0.28 3.06
CA MET A 1 -24.34 0.08 3.18
C MET A 1 -23.75 0.63 1.90
N THR A 2 -23.03 1.75 1.97
CA THR A 2 -22.32 2.29 0.81
C THR A 2 -21.21 1.29 0.46
N ASN A 3 -21.05 0.96 -0.83
CA ASN A 3 -19.99 0.06 -1.28
C ASN A 3 -18.64 0.74 -1.01
N THR A 4 -17.86 0.22 -0.06
CA THR A 4 -16.54 0.75 0.28
C THR A 4 -15.58 0.42 -0.85
N GLU A 5 -14.97 1.43 -1.47
CA GLU A 5 -13.98 1.22 -2.54
C GLU A 5 -12.69 0.63 -1.97
N ILE A 6 -12.11 -0.33 -2.69
CA ILE A 6 -10.84 -0.96 -2.36
C ILE A 6 -9.79 -0.44 -3.33
N ILE A 7 -8.78 0.23 -2.81
CA ILE A 7 -7.66 0.74 -3.59
C ILE A 7 -6.44 -0.14 -3.33
N ALA A 8 -6.03 -0.90 -4.35
CA ALA A 8 -4.81 -1.70 -4.33
C ALA A 8 -3.60 -0.87 -4.77
N ILE A 9 -2.56 -0.83 -3.94
CA ILE A 9 -1.29 -0.20 -4.27
C ILE A 9 -0.26 -1.25 -4.66
N ASP A 10 0.28 -1.15 -5.88
CA ASP A 10 1.26 -2.12 -6.39
C ASP A 10 2.25 -1.50 -7.39
N GLY A 11 3.47 -2.05 -7.39
CA GLY A 11 4.56 -1.67 -8.27
C GLY A 11 4.50 -2.37 -9.63
N LYS A 12 4.66 -1.61 -10.72
CA LYS A 12 4.72 -2.11 -12.10
C LYS A 12 5.98 -1.63 -12.80
N CYS A 13 6.80 -2.57 -13.27
CA CYS A 13 7.93 -2.28 -14.14
C CYS A 13 7.51 -2.29 -15.61
N LEU A 14 7.71 -1.17 -16.31
CA LEU A 14 7.44 -1.01 -17.74
C LEU A 14 8.65 -1.48 -18.56
N ARG A 15 8.55 -2.71 -19.06
CA ARG A 15 9.57 -3.33 -19.93
C ARG A 15 9.50 -2.70 -21.33
N GLY A 16 10.65 -2.46 -21.94
CA GLY A 16 10.76 -1.79 -23.25
C GLY A 16 11.03 -0.27 -23.16
N THR A 17 11.07 0.28 -21.95
CA THR A 17 11.60 1.64 -21.71
C THR A 17 13.13 1.60 -21.61
N LYS A 18 13.80 2.69 -22.02
CA LYS A 18 15.28 2.75 -22.10
C LYS A 18 15.99 2.47 -20.75
N THR A 19 15.30 2.68 -19.63
CA THR A 19 15.86 2.57 -18.27
C THR A 19 15.12 1.59 -17.36
N GLY A 20 14.09 0.89 -17.84
CA GLY A 20 13.26 0.03 -16.98
C GLY A 20 12.47 0.82 -15.94
N LEU A 21 11.63 1.75 -16.40
CA LEU A 21 10.80 2.61 -15.56
C LEU A 21 9.89 1.79 -14.63
N THR A 22 9.96 2.06 -13.34
CA THR A 22 9.07 1.47 -12.33
C THR A 22 8.05 2.51 -11.87
N LEU A 23 6.77 2.14 -11.89
CA LEU A 23 5.65 2.95 -11.43
C LEU A 23 5.00 2.29 -10.23
N LEU A 24 4.61 3.08 -9.23
CA LEU A 24 3.71 2.65 -8.18
C LEU A 24 2.29 3.10 -8.56
N ASN A 25 1.33 2.18 -8.61
CA ASN A 25 -0.03 2.44 -9.06
C ASN A 25 -1.02 2.35 -7.91
N ALA A 26 -2.06 3.18 -7.94
CA ALA A 26 -3.26 3.04 -7.13
C ALA A 26 -4.42 2.57 -8.01
N TRP A 27 -4.83 1.32 -7.86
CA TRP A 27 -5.87 0.66 -8.63
C TRP A 27 -7.18 0.60 -7.84
N ALA A 28 -8.25 1.21 -8.35
CA ALA A 28 -9.60 1.06 -7.81
C ALA A 28 -10.19 -0.26 -8.28
N CYS A 29 -10.35 -1.21 -7.36
CA CYS A 29 -10.77 -2.57 -7.66
C CYS A 29 -12.20 -2.65 -8.18
N GLU A 30 -13.12 -1.83 -7.65
CA GLU A 30 -14.54 -1.88 -8.06
C GLU A 30 -14.76 -1.19 -9.41
N ASN A 31 -13.90 -0.24 -9.77
CA ASN A 31 -14.03 0.60 -10.96
C ASN A 31 -13.06 0.21 -12.09
N ASP A 32 -12.27 -0.85 -11.92
CA ASP A 32 -11.29 -1.36 -12.88
C ASP A 32 -10.40 -0.27 -13.51
N CYS A 33 -9.94 0.69 -12.69
CA CYS A 33 -9.15 1.80 -13.19
C CYS A 33 -8.02 2.23 -12.27
N VAL A 34 -7.03 2.90 -12.86
CA VAL A 34 -5.91 3.51 -12.12
C VAL A 34 -6.30 4.92 -11.71
N LEU A 35 -6.38 5.17 -10.40
CA LEU A 35 -6.69 6.49 -9.83
C LEU A 35 -5.48 7.41 -9.78
N GLY A 36 -4.28 6.84 -9.65
CA GLY A 36 -3.04 7.60 -9.55
C GLY A 36 -1.82 6.72 -9.75
N GLN A 37 -0.72 7.37 -10.16
CA GLN A 37 0.58 6.71 -10.34
C GLN A 37 1.69 7.63 -9.84
N GLU A 38 2.75 7.04 -9.29
CA GLU A 38 3.98 7.73 -8.92
C GLU A 38 5.18 7.02 -9.53
N VAL A 39 6.10 7.76 -10.13
CA VAL A 39 7.36 7.20 -10.63
C VAL A 39 8.27 6.85 -9.46
N VAL A 40 8.76 5.62 -9.43
CA VAL A 40 9.79 5.20 -8.48
C VAL A 40 11.15 5.64 -9.00
N ASP A 41 11.83 6.51 -8.28
CA ASP A 41 13.17 7.00 -8.63
C ASP A 41 14.16 5.83 -8.71
N SER A 42 15.06 5.86 -9.70
CA SER A 42 16.06 4.80 -9.93
C SER A 42 17.04 4.58 -8.77
N LYS A 43 17.19 5.57 -7.88
CA LYS A 43 17.99 5.47 -6.66
C LYS A 43 17.15 5.20 -5.41
N SER A 44 15.85 4.97 -5.57
CA SER A 44 14.91 4.79 -4.46
C SER A 44 14.01 3.58 -4.66
N ASN A 45 12.97 3.48 -3.83
CA ASN A 45 12.04 2.36 -3.82
C ASN A 45 10.60 2.82 -3.58
N GLU A 46 9.67 1.89 -3.73
CA GLU A 46 8.22 2.10 -3.56
C GLU A 46 7.84 2.62 -2.18
N ILE A 47 8.61 2.29 -1.13
CA ILE A 47 8.38 2.78 0.24
C ILE A 47 8.43 4.31 0.28
N THR A 48 9.31 4.95 -0.49
CA THR A 48 9.40 6.42 -0.54
C THR A 48 8.38 7.06 -1.51
N ALA A 49 7.91 6.31 -2.51
CA ALA A 49 6.92 6.76 -3.47
C ALA A 49 5.49 6.68 -2.91
N MET A 50 5.24 5.70 -2.04
CA MET A 50 3.93 5.44 -1.42
C MET A 50 3.32 6.67 -0.74
N PRO A 51 4.03 7.41 0.16
CA PRO A 51 3.46 8.60 0.77
C PRO A 51 3.07 9.69 -0.23
N LYS A 52 3.85 9.84 -1.31
CA LYS A 52 3.60 10.81 -2.38
C LYS A 52 2.35 10.44 -3.16
N LEU A 53 2.20 9.17 -3.51
CA LEU A 53 1.01 8.67 -4.20
C LEU A 53 -0.24 8.86 -3.35
N LEU A 54 -0.21 8.43 -2.08
CA LEU A 54 -1.34 8.55 -1.17
C LEU A 54 -1.75 10.01 -0.91
N SER A 55 -0.81 10.96 -0.93
CA SER A 55 -1.11 12.38 -0.74
C SER A 55 -1.92 13.03 -1.87
N LYS A 56 -2.01 12.35 -3.02
CA LYS A 56 -2.72 12.83 -4.22
C LYS A 56 -4.15 12.28 -4.30
N LEU A 57 -4.54 11.38 -3.40
CA LEU A 57 -5.79 10.64 -3.45
C LEU A 57 -6.69 11.05 -2.28
N ASP A 58 -8.00 11.08 -2.50
CA ASP A 58 -8.97 11.15 -1.41
C ASP A 58 -9.20 9.72 -0.88
N LEU A 59 -8.73 9.46 0.34
CA LEU A 59 -8.79 8.13 0.94
C LEU A 59 -10.01 7.96 1.86
N ALA A 60 -10.81 9.01 2.07
CA ALA A 60 -11.87 9.00 3.06
C ALA A 60 -12.90 7.91 2.75
N GLY A 61 -13.07 6.96 3.68
CA GLY A 61 -14.01 5.85 3.52
C GLY A 61 -13.60 4.82 2.47
N THR A 62 -12.31 4.74 2.12
CA THR A 62 -11.73 3.71 1.24
C THR A 62 -10.89 2.71 2.06
N ILE A 63 -10.70 1.50 1.52
CA ILE A 63 -9.77 0.51 2.08
C ILE A 63 -8.53 0.42 1.20
N ILE A 64 -7.37 0.69 1.77
CA ILE A 64 -6.08 0.58 1.08
C ILE A 64 -5.49 -0.80 1.31
N THR A 65 -5.13 -1.48 0.22
CA THR A 65 -4.41 -2.75 0.28
C THR A 65 -3.02 -2.62 -0.33
N SER A 66 -2.03 -3.30 0.26
CA SER A 66 -0.67 -3.29 -0.23
C SER A 66 0.06 -4.58 0.15
N ASP A 67 1.09 -4.89 -0.62
CA ASP A 67 2.00 -5.98 -0.36
C ASP A 67 2.85 -5.76 0.92
N ALA A 68 3.68 -6.75 1.24
CA ALA A 68 4.52 -6.72 2.43
C ALA A 68 5.63 -5.66 2.40
N MET A 69 6.08 -5.23 1.23
CA MET A 69 7.09 -4.18 1.11
C MET A 69 6.49 -2.81 1.46
N GLY A 70 5.24 -2.57 1.07
CA GLY A 70 4.48 -1.36 1.40
C GLY A 70 3.99 -1.28 2.85
N THR A 71 4.06 -2.36 3.63
CA THR A 71 3.65 -2.42 5.04
C THR A 71 4.60 -1.65 5.96
N GLN A 72 4.44 -0.33 5.98
CA GLN A 72 5.24 0.61 6.75
C GLN A 72 4.38 1.39 7.73
N ARG A 73 4.89 1.63 8.95
CA ARG A 73 4.16 2.38 9.99
C ARG A 73 3.72 3.76 9.52
N LYS A 74 4.59 4.47 8.78
CA LYS A 74 4.27 5.80 8.22
C LYS A 74 3.13 5.75 7.21
N THR A 75 3.10 4.73 6.36
CA THR A 75 2.02 4.51 5.38
C THR A 75 0.69 4.27 6.10
N ALA A 76 0.67 3.35 7.08
CA ALA A 76 -0.51 3.06 7.88
C ALA A 76 -1.04 4.32 8.61
N GLN A 77 -0.13 5.09 9.22
CA GLN A 77 -0.47 6.34 9.89
C GLN A 77 -1.08 7.36 8.91
N GLN A 78 -0.47 7.56 7.75
CA GLN A 78 -0.97 8.48 6.73
C GLN A 78 -2.36 8.08 6.21
N ILE A 79 -2.65 6.78 6.08
CA ILE A 79 -3.97 6.29 5.64
C ILE A 79 -5.03 6.67 6.69
N ILE A 80 -4.75 6.45 7.97
CA ILE A 80 -5.65 6.83 9.08
C ILE A 80 -5.86 8.35 9.12
N GLU A 81 -4.78 9.13 9.00
CA GLU A 81 -4.85 10.61 9.00
C GLU A 81 -5.74 11.15 7.87
N GLN A 82 -5.77 10.45 6.73
CA GLN A 82 -6.63 10.76 5.58
C GLN A 82 -8.02 10.08 5.66
N LYS A 83 -8.39 9.50 6.81
CA LYS A 83 -9.70 8.86 7.07
C LYS A 83 -9.98 7.63 6.20
N GLY A 84 -8.93 6.95 5.75
CA GLY A 84 -9.04 5.62 5.12
C GLY A 84 -8.76 4.50 6.12
N ASP A 85 -9.16 3.29 5.72
CA ASP A 85 -8.83 2.04 6.39
C ASP A 85 -7.75 1.29 5.60
N TYR A 86 -7.09 0.28 6.19
CA TYR A 86 -6.05 -0.48 5.50
C TYR A 86 -6.03 -1.97 5.81
N VAL A 87 -5.57 -2.76 4.83
CA VAL A 87 -5.18 -4.16 4.97
C VAL A 87 -3.78 -4.33 4.36
N LEU A 88 -2.78 -4.48 5.23
CA LEU A 88 -1.38 -4.52 4.83
C LEU A 88 -0.77 -5.89 5.18
N SER A 89 -0.02 -6.47 4.25
CA SER A 89 0.56 -7.80 4.44
C SER A 89 1.79 -7.75 5.36
N LEU A 90 1.85 -8.54 6.43
CA LEU A 90 3.03 -8.57 7.31
C LEU A 90 4.06 -9.59 6.82
N LYS A 91 5.32 -9.19 6.68
CA LYS A 91 6.46 -10.09 6.39
C LYS A 91 7.23 -10.39 7.67
N GLY A 92 7.73 -11.62 7.82
CA GLY A 92 8.44 -12.09 9.02
C GLY A 92 9.76 -11.38 9.33
N ASN A 93 10.25 -10.50 8.45
CA ASN A 93 11.40 -9.64 8.73
C ASN A 93 11.08 -8.47 9.68
N GLN A 94 9.79 -8.26 10.03
CA GLN A 94 9.37 -7.34 11.10
C GLN A 94 9.24 -8.12 12.41
N SER A 95 10.37 -8.54 12.99
CA SER A 95 10.44 -9.57 14.04
C SER A 95 9.46 -9.38 15.19
N SER A 96 9.53 -8.26 15.93
CA SER A 96 8.67 -8.05 17.10
C SER A 96 7.18 -8.03 16.75
N LEU A 97 6.81 -7.40 15.63
CA LEU A 97 5.41 -7.35 15.19
C LEU A 97 4.92 -8.73 14.74
N HIS A 98 5.76 -9.51 14.07
CA HIS A 98 5.44 -10.87 13.68
C HIS A 98 5.26 -11.79 14.89
N GLU A 99 6.15 -11.68 15.88
CA GLU A 99 6.04 -12.40 17.15
C GLU A 99 4.76 -12.04 17.91
N ASP A 100 4.43 -10.75 18.00
CA ASP A 100 3.21 -10.28 18.66
C ASP A 100 1.95 -10.84 17.97
N VAL A 101 1.92 -10.80 16.64
CA VAL A 101 0.80 -11.33 15.84
C VAL A 101 0.70 -12.85 16.01
N ALA A 102 1.81 -13.58 15.93
CA ALA A 102 1.83 -15.02 16.14
C ALA A 102 1.37 -15.41 17.55
N LEU A 103 1.84 -14.68 18.57
CA LEU A 103 1.42 -14.85 19.96
C LEU A 103 -0.10 -14.62 20.09
N TRP A 104 -0.63 -13.54 19.51
CA TRP A 104 -2.05 -13.24 19.54
C TRP A 104 -2.89 -14.39 18.97
N PHE A 105 -2.53 -14.91 17.79
CA PHE A 105 -3.22 -16.05 17.18
C PHE A 105 -3.08 -17.35 17.99
N SER A 106 -1.96 -17.56 18.69
CA SER A 106 -1.76 -18.74 19.54
C SER A 106 -2.47 -18.66 20.90
N SER A 107 -2.71 -17.44 21.40
CA SER A 107 -3.29 -17.18 22.72
C SER A 107 -4.82 -17.22 22.76
N LYS A 108 -5.48 -17.09 21.60
CA LYS A 108 -6.93 -17.30 21.48
C LYS A 108 -7.22 -18.75 21.14
N LYS A 109 -7.71 -19.50 22.15
CA LYS A 109 -8.51 -20.71 21.96
C LYS A 109 -9.99 -20.35 22.01
#